data_AF-A0A959SUC0-F1
#
_entry.id   AF-A0A959SUC0-F1
#
_cell.length_a   1.000
_cell.length_b   1.000
_cell.length_c   1.000
_cell.angle_alpha   90.00
_cell.angle_beta   90.00
_cell.angle_gamma   90.00
#
_symmetry.space_group_name_H-M   'P 1'
#
loop_
_entity.id
_entity.type
_entity.pdbx_description
1 polymer ?
#
loop_
_entity_poly.entity_id
_entity_poly.type
_entity_poly.pdbx_seq_one_letter_code
_entity_poly.pdbx_strand_id
1 'polypeptide(L)'
;YSYNTTLGNYISADQCNFLDCNTGMYVHDKGIIATGCAFDNCNDGLIAVQMAHTSYLYDCSARRNSGTGVSFQGSSTLNVWNPAFNYNAIGLSVGEARAVVACGSVGLNKRYGFKIHHGGTLHMDDNHSGHDPVTAVKNGTTIWCQLANNVYLDLGYNSLKPMVAGMQKSLYGTFLCQPYGTPQQARKNNWNGTVGTPLTSADYSITTCGAPLQFVDPSSSPEFTCGQVPLAAPGGSSEISGAPLPGLMDDCAGCAVVLGADSLPVALNVASLEALELGYSDSLPNNELLAMNAFHALLANPLPEPNDQEKFLLGYGHSLMLESYGDALEKGQLSTATDNAVLDSYWGMMTAVEDARIGAAAEGQGDFVFYTRLERAQITRAAGKYDDAIAQMQAIPQPADTGEQALLSTILCYTQTERSVLDGTYTWDDVEAAMLQCTGHGGPKMMMQPVAEGPDASPTAQPALQPNPATSEVLVQGFAGEDCTLRLLDITGRVVVQEVRFEGTTLLPLGSVRPGTYLCRISGTSGQTWTGRLVVGL
;
A
#
# COMPACT_ATOMS: atom_id res chain seq x y z
N TYR A 1 -13.60 -2.02 -11.49
CA TYR A 1 -13.61 -2.72 -10.20
C TYR A 1 -12.72 -3.92 -10.29
N SER A 2 -11.91 -4.18 -9.27
CA SER A 2 -11.14 -5.41 -9.18
C SER A 2 -11.05 -5.85 -7.73
N TYR A 3 -11.29 -7.12 -7.52
CA TYR A 3 -11.25 -7.76 -6.21
C TYR A 3 -10.34 -8.97 -6.34
N ASN A 4 -9.22 -8.94 -5.63
CA ASN A 4 -8.12 -9.84 -5.94
C ASN A 4 -7.97 -10.99 -4.94
N THR A 5 -8.93 -11.17 -4.02
CA THR A 5 -8.88 -12.22 -2.99
C THR A 5 -8.70 -13.63 -3.54
N THR A 6 -9.28 -13.94 -4.71
CA THR A 6 -9.06 -15.22 -5.38
C THR A 6 -8.27 -15.10 -6.68
N LEU A 7 -7.69 -13.93 -6.96
CA LEU A 7 -6.82 -13.72 -8.10
C LEU A 7 -5.42 -13.65 -7.53
N GLY A 8 -4.59 -14.66 -7.81
CA GLY A 8 -3.30 -14.85 -7.14
C GLY A 8 -2.31 -13.66 -7.21
N ASN A 9 -2.60 -12.62 -7.99
CA ASN A 9 -1.68 -11.53 -8.29
C ASN A 9 -2.31 -10.13 -8.17
N TYR A 10 -1.45 -9.10 -8.10
CA TYR A 10 -1.86 -7.70 -8.19
C TYR A 10 -2.36 -7.34 -9.60
N ILE A 11 -3.04 -6.19 -9.70
CA ILE A 11 -3.44 -5.64 -11.00
C ILE A 11 -2.32 -4.79 -11.55
N SER A 12 -2.01 -4.96 -12.83
CA SER A 12 -1.18 -4.02 -13.57
C SER A 12 -2.04 -3.22 -14.56
N ALA A 13 -1.93 -1.90 -14.53
CA ALA A 13 -2.54 -0.98 -15.46
C ALA A 13 -1.46 -0.08 -16.05
N ASP A 14 -1.32 -0.08 -17.37
CA ASP A 14 -0.32 0.73 -18.07
C ASP A 14 -1.03 1.65 -19.06
N GLN A 15 -0.75 2.94 -18.98
CA GLN A 15 -1.27 4.00 -19.85
C GLN A 15 -2.81 4.00 -20.00
N CYS A 16 -3.52 3.64 -18.93
CA CYS A 16 -4.98 3.59 -18.92
C CYS A 16 -5.61 4.94 -18.54
N ASN A 17 -6.76 5.28 -19.16
CA ASN A 17 -7.52 6.48 -18.84
C ASN A 17 -8.89 6.12 -18.26
N PHE A 18 -9.12 6.51 -17.01
CA PHE A 18 -10.40 6.40 -16.30
C PHE A 18 -10.94 7.82 -16.10
N LEU A 19 -11.93 8.20 -16.91
CA LEU A 19 -12.43 9.57 -17.02
C LEU A 19 -13.93 9.64 -16.76
N ASP A 20 -14.40 10.71 -16.13
CA ASP A 20 -15.83 11.05 -15.97
C ASP A 20 -16.65 9.93 -15.29
N CYS A 21 -16.05 9.23 -14.33
CA CYS A 21 -16.66 8.12 -13.59
C CYS A 21 -17.16 8.56 -12.20
N ASN A 22 -17.97 7.73 -11.53
CA ASN A 22 -18.14 7.93 -10.08
C ASN A 22 -16.83 7.57 -9.35
N THR A 23 -16.32 6.37 -9.57
CA THR A 23 -14.99 5.96 -9.12
C THR A 23 -14.19 5.53 -10.35
N GLY A 24 -13.00 6.11 -10.57
CA GLY A 24 -12.16 5.77 -11.72
C GLY A 24 -11.71 4.31 -11.67
N MET A 25 -11.07 3.91 -10.57
CA MET A 25 -10.71 2.53 -10.30
C MET A 25 -10.89 2.18 -8.83
N TYR A 26 -11.44 0.99 -8.57
CA TYR A 26 -11.54 0.42 -7.23
C TYR A 26 -10.78 -0.91 -7.21
N VAL A 27 -9.87 -1.05 -6.26
CA VAL A 27 -9.00 -2.22 -6.07
C VAL A 27 -9.12 -2.73 -4.64
N HIS A 28 -9.21 -4.06 -4.50
CA HIS A 28 -9.35 -4.72 -3.21
C HIS A 28 -8.37 -5.89 -3.03
N ASP A 29 -7.90 -6.06 -1.79
CA ASP A 29 -7.08 -7.17 -1.25
C ASP A 29 -5.57 -7.19 -1.59
N LYS A 30 -5.17 -7.31 -2.86
CA LYS A 30 -3.75 -7.51 -3.21
C LYS A 30 -3.00 -6.16 -3.27
N GLY A 31 -2.54 -5.80 -4.46
CA GLY A 31 -1.89 -4.51 -4.73
C GLY A 31 -2.27 -4.02 -6.13
N ILE A 32 -1.73 -2.86 -6.49
CA ILE A 32 -1.85 -2.27 -7.82
C ILE A 32 -0.49 -1.77 -8.30
N ILE A 33 -0.17 -2.03 -9.56
CA ILE A 33 0.89 -1.34 -10.30
C ILE A 33 0.21 -0.52 -11.38
N ALA A 34 0.29 0.80 -11.30
CA ALA A 34 -0.21 1.70 -12.33
C ALA A 34 0.93 2.56 -12.86
N THR A 35 1.12 2.56 -14.18
CA THR A 35 2.14 3.37 -14.87
C THR A 35 1.46 4.27 -15.90
N GLY A 36 1.69 5.58 -15.82
CA GLY A 36 1.14 6.54 -16.78
C GLY A 36 -0.40 6.59 -16.85
N CYS A 37 -1.10 6.12 -15.81
CA CYS A 37 -2.56 6.08 -15.78
C CYS A 37 -3.18 7.43 -15.38
N ALA A 38 -4.38 7.72 -15.88
CA ALA A 38 -5.15 8.90 -15.50
C ALA A 38 -6.46 8.50 -14.82
N PHE A 39 -6.73 9.06 -13.65
CA PHE A 39 -7.94 8.89 -12.84
C PHE A 39 -8.61 10.26 -12.63
N ASP A 40 -9.11 10.85 -13.72
CA ASP A 40 -9.48 12.27 -13.78
C ASP A 40 -11.00 12.49 -13.88
N ASN A 41 -11.47 13.65 -13.43
CA ASN A 41 -12.87 14.10 -13.48
C ASN A 41 -13.89 13.09 -12.89
N CYS A 42 -13.48 12.29 -11.92
CA CYS A 42 -14.35 11.36 -11.24
C CYS A 42 -14.92 11.96 -9.94
N ASN A 43 -15.79 11.24 -9.22
CA ASN A 43 -16.02 11.61 -7.82
C ASN A 43 -14.78 11.25 -7.00
N ASP A 44 -14.34 10.00 -7.07
CA ASP A 44 -13.05 9.56 -6.53
C ASP A 44 -12.21 8.93 -7.66
N GLY A 45 -10.91 9.21 -7.71
CA GLY A 45 -10.04 8.73 -8.78
C GLY A 45 -9.71 7.24 -8.63
N LEU A 46 -8.73 6.92 -7.78
CA LEU A 46 -8.37 5.55 -7.41
C LEU A 46 -8.71 5.30 -5.94
N ILE A 47 -9.41 4.20 -5.67
CA ILE A 47 -9.66 3.69 -4.32
C ILE A 47 -9.04 2.30 -4.22
N ALA A 48 -8.05 2.15 -3.35
CA ALA A 48 -7.40 0.89 -3.05
C ALA A 48 -7.60 0.57 -1.57
N VAL A 49 -8.25 -0.55 -1.25
CA VAL A 49 -8.59 -0.92 0.13
C VAL A 49 -8.18 -2.34 0.45
N GLN A 50 -7.90 -2.60 1.72
CA GLN A 50 -7.38 -3.88 2.17
C GLN A 50 -6.11 -4.29 1.41
N MET A 51 -5.22 -3.38 1.05
CA MET A 51 -4.01 -3.72 0.29
C MET A 51 -3.02 -4.53 1.15
N ALA A 52 -2.68 -5.73 0.70
CA ALA A 52 -1.73 -6.64 1.35
C ALA A 52 -0.35 -6.65 0.67
N HIS A 53 -0.30 -6.28 -0.60
CA HIS A 53 0.94 -6.25 -1.38
C HIS A 53 1.38 -4.81 -1.58
N THR A 54 2.69 -4.58 -1.66
CA THR A 54 3.20 -3.26 -2.04
C THR A 54 2.69 -2.86 -3.41
N SER A 55 2.30 -1.60 -3.53
CA SER A 55 1.66 -1.02 -4.70
C SER A 55 2.49 0.14 -5.23
N TYR A 56 2.35 0.38 -6.53
CA TYR A 56 3.19 1.32 -7.26
C TYR A 56 2.34 2.20 -8.18
N LEU A 57 2.52 3.52 -8.09
CA LEU A 57 1.92 4.51 -8.98
C LEU A 57 3.04 5.35 -9.60
N TYR A 58 3.42 5.02 -10.83
CA TYR A 58 4.44 5.74 -11.60
C TYR A 58 3.77 6.68 -12.60
N ASP A 59 4.16 7.94 -12.62
CA ASP A 59 3.71 8.91 -13.64
C ASP A 59 2.18 9.03 -13.76
N CYS A 60 1.45 8.76 -12.67
CA CYS A 60 0.00 8.74 -12.66
C CYS A 60 -0.59 10.12 -12.38
N SER A 61 -1.76 10.39 -12.96
CA SER A 61 -2.53 11.61 -12.69
C SER A 61 -3.88 11.30 -12.05
N ALA A 62 -4.31 12.15 -11.14
CA ALA A 62 -5.64 12.11 -10.55
C ALA A 62 -6.11 13.55 -10.34
N ARG A 63 -6.89 14.06 -11.28
CA ARG A 63 -7.16 15.50 -11.41
C ARG A 63 -8.64 15.79 -11.42
N ARG A 64 -9.00 16.90 -10.77
CA ARG A 64 -10.37 17.46 -10.79
C ARG A 64 -11.44 16.49 -10.30
N ASN A 65 -11.08 15.56 -9.41
CA ASN A 65 -12.04 14.70 -8.76
C ASN A 65 -12.81 15.47 -7.68
N SER A 66 -14.13 15.31 -7.59
CA SER A 66 -14.91 16.07 -6.58
C SER A 66 -14.62 15.65 -5.14
N GLY A 67 -14.15 14.42 -4.95
CA GLY A 67 -13.68 13.80 -3.71
C GLY A 67 -12.17 13.62 -3.70
N THR A 68 -11.71 12.39 -3.53
CA THR A 68 -10.28 12.06 -3.35
C THR A 68 -9.65 11.67 -4.69
N GLY A 69 -8.45 12.17 -4.97
CA GLY A 69 -7.67 11.77 -6.14
C GLY A 69 -7.25 10.30 -6.04
N VAL A 70 -6.45 9.98 -5.02
CA VAL A 70 -6.06 8.60 -4.71
C VAL A 70 -6.31 8.33 -3.22
N SER A 71 -6.98 7.23 -2.92
CA SER A 71 -7.15 6.70 -1.56
C SER A 71 -6.53 5.33 -1.48
N PHE A 72 -5.67 5.12 -0.48
CA PHE A 72 -4.96 3.85 -0.26
C PHE A 72 -5.09 3.43 1.20
N GLN A 73 -5.52 2.19 1.42
CA GLN A 73 -5.70 1.59 2.73
C GLN A 73 -5.28 0.13 2.75
N GLY A 74 -4.51 -0.28 3.74
CA GLY A 74 -4.06 -1.66 3.92
C GLY A 74 -2.82 -1.78 4.78
N SER A 75 -2.26 -2.98 4.91
CA SER A 75 -1.08 -3.26 5.73
C SER A 75 0.22 -3.27 4.91
N SER A 76 0.24 -2.59 3.77
CA SER A 76 1.36 -2.57 2.84
C SER A 76 1.76 -1.15 2.44
N THR A 77 2.78 -1.05 1.59
CA THR A 77 3.33 0.22 1.12
C THR A 77 2.70 0.65 -0.21
N LEU A 78 2.49 1.95 -0.36
CA LEU A 78 2.23 2.62 -1.63
C LEU A 78 3.44 3.47 -2.02
N ASN A 79 4.11 3.08 -3.10
CA ASN A 79 5.16 3.86 -3.74
C ASN A 79 4.53 4.74 -4.82
N VAL A 80 4.63 6.06 -4.67
CA VAL A 80 4.12 7.05 -5.62
C VAL A 80 5.27 7.85 -6.17
N TRP A 81 5.55 7.70 -7.46
CA TRP A 81 6.63 8.44 -8.12
C TRP A 81 6.08 9.30 -9.23
N ASN A 82 6.47 10.57 -9.18
CA ASN A 82 6.09 11.59 -10.15
C ASN A 82 4.57 11.77 -10.36
N PRO A 83 3.76 11.95 -9.29
CA PRO A 83 2.31 12.10 -9.41
C PRO A 83 1.87 13.46 -9.99
N ALA A 84 0.65 13.51 -10.49
CA ALA A 84 -0.09 14.76 -10.76
C ALA A 84 -1.47 14.74 -10.09
N PHE A 85 -1.50 14.79 -8.76
CA PHE A 85 -2.73 14.69 -7.94
C PHE A 85 -3.27 16.07 -7.58
N ASN A 86 -3.92 16.71 -8.55
CA ASN A 86 -4.23 18.14 -8.51
C ASN A 86 -5.73 18.47 -8.63
N TYR A 87 -6.16 19.58 -8.03
CA TYR A 87 -7.54 20.08 -8.14
C TYR A 87 -8.63 19.14 -7.60
N ASN A 88 -8.30 18.26 -6.65
CA ASN A 88 -9.27 17.38 -5.99
C ASN A 88 -9.80 18.01 -4.70
N ALA A 89 -10.71 17.35 -3.98
CA ALA A 89 -10.93 17.72 -2.57
C ALA A 89 -9.73 17.30 -1.71
N ILE A 90 -9.24 16.08 -1.92
CA ILE A 90 -8.05 15.51 -1.27
C ILE A 90 -7.15 14.96 -2.38
N GLY A 91 -5.85 15.29 -2.37
CA GLY A 91 -4.90 14.75 -3.36
C GLY A 91 -4.65 13.26 -3.16
N LEU A 92 -3.98 12.91 -2.06
CA LEU A 92 -3.69 11.54 -1.65
C LEU A 92 -4.19 11.30 -0.22
N SER A 93 -4.95 10.23 0.00
CA SER A 93 -5.39 9.76 1.32
C SER A 93 -4.73 8.41 1.62
N VAL A 94 -4.15 8.26 2.80
CA VAL A 94 -3.44 7.06 3.24
C VAL A 94 -3.92 6.69 4.64
N GLY A 95 -4.49 5.49 4.77
CA GLY A 95 -4.99 4.95 6.03
C GLY A 95 -4.35 3.59 6.33
N GLU A 96 -3.97 3.35 7.58
CA GLU A 96 -3.44 2.04 8.06
C GLU A 96 -2.17 1.54 7.31
N ALA A 97 -1.68 2.32 6.35
CA ALA A 97 -0.68 1.96 5.36
C ALA A 97 0.48 2.95 5.36
N ARG A 98 1.56 2.57 4.67
CA ARG A 98 2.68 3.46 4.40
C ARG A 98 2.58 4.03 2.99
N ALA A 99 2.93 5.29 2.81
CA ALA A 99 3.16 5.87 1.50
C ALA A 99 4.55 6.50 1.40
N VAL A 100 5.28 6.17 0.34
CA VAL A 100 6.50 6.85 -0.09
C VAL A 100 6.15 7.68 -1.31
N VAL A 101 6.33 8.98 -1.23
CA VAL A 101 5.96 9.89 -2.32
C VAL A 101 7.19 10.69 -2.72
N ALA A 102 7.59 10.55 -3.98
CA ALA A 102 8.71 11.27 -4.55
C ALA A 102 8.32 11.94 -5.86
N CYS A 103 8.93 13.09 -6.09
CA CYS A 103 8.74 13.91 -7.27
C CYS A 103 7.31 14.39 -7.54
N GLY A 104 7.08 15.06 -8.68
CA GLY A 104 5.76 15.43 -9.16
C GLY A 104 5.05 16.51 -8.35
N SER A 105 3.72 16.52 -8.44
CA SER A 105 2.85 17.57 -7.90
C SER A 105 1.60 17.03 -7.20
N VAL A 106 1.33 17.56 -6.01
CA VAL A 106 0.10 17.33 -5.23
C VAL A 106 -0.43 18.69 -4.77
N GLY A 107 -1.16 19.38 -5.63
CA GLY A 107 -1.47 20.79 -5.44
C GLY A 107 -2.88 21.21 -5.82
N LEU A 108 -3.24 22.42 -5.39
CA LEU A 108 -4.54 23.05 -5.67
C LEU A 108 -5.74 22.22 -5.20
N ASN A 109 -5.53 21.34 -4.22
CA ASN A 109 -6.61 20.55 -3.65
C ASN A 109 -7.40 21.39 -2.63
N LYS A 110 -8.73 21.30 -2.68
CA LYS A 110 -9.65 22.16 -1.93
C LYS A 110 -9.49 22.02 -0.42
N ARG A 111 -9.29 20.79 0.08
CA ARG A 111 -9.13 20.51 1.51
C ARG A 111 -7.68 20.18 1.82
N TYR A 112 -7.18 19.05 1.33
CA TYR A 112 -5.88 18.52 1.75
C TYR A 112 -5.03 18.11 0.55
N GLY A 113 -3.72 18.36 0.61
CA GLY A 113 -2.78 17.72 -0.32
C GLY A 113 -2.68 16.24 0.01
N PHE A 114 -2.21 15.96 1.22
CA PHE A 114 -2.11 14.63 1.81
C PHE A 114 -3.02 14.53 3.03
N LYS A 115 -3.77 13.43 3.13
CA LYS A 115 -4.55 13.06 4.31
C LYS A 115 -3.99 11.74 4.85
N ILE A 116 -3.26 11.79 5.96
CA ILE A 116 -2.66 10.63 6.61
C ILE A 116 -3.48 10.33 7.86
N HIS A 117 -4.02 9.13 7.98
CA HIS A 117 -4.95 8.84 9.07
C HIS A 117 -4.87 7.41 9.58
N HIS A 118 -5.39 7.19 10.79
CA HIS A 118 -5.66 5.86 11.34
C HIS A 118 -4.45 4.91 11.23
N GLY A 119 -3.31 5.29 11.82
CA GLY A 119 -2.06 4.52 11.73
C GLY A 119 -1.28 4.69 10.42
N GLY A 120 -1.77 5.49 9.46
CA GLY A 120 -1.04 5.76 8.22
C GLY A 120 0.30 6.48 8.43
N THR A 121 1.26 6.23 7.55
CA THR A 121 2.60 6.85 7.56
C THR A 121 2.92 7.48 6.20
N LEU A 122 3.57 8.65 6.18
CA LEU A 122 4.03 9.32 4.97
C LEU A 122 5.55 9.53 5.00
N HIS A 123 6.23 9.14 3.93
CA HIS A 123 7.64 9.40 3.67
C HIS A 123 7.80 10.33 2.48
N MET A 124 8.48 11.45 2.71
CA MET A 124 8.97 12.38 1.69
C MET A 124 10.34 12.93 2.12
N ASP A 125 11.14 12.10 2.79
CA ASP A 125 12.43 12.42 3.39
C ASP A 125 13.61 11.86 2.57
N ASP A 126 14.79 12.42 2.80
CA ASP A 126 16.07 11.94 2.28
C ASP A 126 16.95 11.45 3.43
N ASN A 127 16.59 10.31 4.00
CA ASN A 127 17.41 9.70 5.07
C ASN A 127 18.44 8.70 4.56
N HIS A 128 18.36 8.30 3.30
CA HIS A 128 19.30 7.42 2.62
C HIS A 128 19.09 7.49 1.10
N SER A 129 20.19 7.46 0.33
CA SER A 129 20.25 7.29 -1.14
C SER A 129 19.59 8.36 -2.05
N GLY A 130 19.18 9.51 -1.52
CA GLY A 130 18.73 10.66 -2.32
C GLY A 130 17.22 10.65 -2.56
N HIS A 131 16.58 11.80 -2.37
CA HIS A 131 15.13 11.97 -2.58
C HIS A 131 14.82 13.05 -3.62
N ASP A 132 13.89 12.74 -4.52
CA ASP A 132 13.34 13.70 -5.48
C ASP A 132 12.21 14.51 -4.83
N PRO A 133 12.34 15.84 -4.70
CA PRO A 133 11.43 16.64 -3.89
C PRO A 133 10.01 16.73 -4.48
N VAL A 134 9.02 16.67 -3.59
CA VAL A 134 7.60 16.74 -3.96
C VAL A 134 7.12 18.19 -3.98
N THR A 135 6.37 18.56 -5.02
CA THR A 135 5.73 19.89 -5.13
C THR A 135 4.29 19.86 -4.61
N ALA A 136 4.10 20.09 -3.32
CA ALA A 136 2.79 20.09 -2.65
C ALA A 136 2.32 21.50 -2.30
N VAL A 137 1.69 22.17 -3.27
CA VAL A 137 1.42 23.62 -3.18
C VAL A 137 -0.05 23.98 -3.37
N LYS A 138 -0.47 25.07 -2.72
CA LYS A 138 -1.80 25.68 -2.84
C LYS A 138 -2.94 24.75 -2.39
N ASN A 139 -2.69 23.88 -1.43
CA ASN A 139 -3.73 23.03 -0.82
C ASN A 139 -4.38 23.76 0.36
N GLY A 140 -5.61 23.40 0.74
CA GLY A 140 -6.25 23.95 1.94
C GLY A 140 -5.40 23.76 3.21
N THR A 141 -4.95 22.53 3.46
CA THR A 141 -3.82 22.17 4.32
C THR A 141 -2.92 21.26 3.50
N THR A 142 -1.60 21.43 3.55
CA THR A 142 -0.72 20.59 2.71
C THR A 142 -0.72 19.14 3.16
N ILE A 143 -0.48 18.89 4.45
CA ILE A 143 -0.50 17.56 5.07
C ILE A 143 -1.42 17.63 6.28
N TRP A 144 -2.45 16.80 6.27
CA TRP A 144 -3.40 16.67 7.37
C TRP A 144 -3.30 15.28 8.00
N CYS A 145 -3.26 15.24 9.33
CA CYS A 145 -3.05 14.03 10.11
C CYS A 145 -4.24 13.77 11.06
N GLN A 146 -4.74 12.54 11.09
CA GLN A 146 -5.75 12.12 12.08
C GLN A 146 -5.38 10.77 12.64
N LEU A 147 -4.83 10.77 13.86
CA LEU A 147 -4.30 9.55 14.47
C LEU A 147 -3.32 8.86 13.51
N ALA A 148 -2.52 9.65 12.80
CA ALA A 148 -1.49 9.13 11.90
C ALA A 148 -0.37 8.50 12.74
N ASN A 149 0.32 7.52 12.18
CA ASN A 149 1.52 6.99 12.82
C ASN A 149 2.63 8.06 12.77
N ASN A 150 3.15 8.40 11.59
CA ASN A 150 4.15 9.46 11.47
C ASN A 150 4.18 10.12 10.09
N VAL A 151 4.91 11.23 9.98
CA VAL A 151 5.27 11.88 8.71
C VAL A 151 6.76 12.20 8.72
N TYR A 152 7.52 11.51 7.88
CA TYR A 152 8.95 11.65 7.72
C TYR A 152 9.26 12.65 6.61
N LEU A 153 9.94 13.75 6.97
CA LEU A 153 10.23 14.88 6.06
C LEU A 153 11.68 15.32 6.09
N ASP A 154 12.55 14.69 6.88
CA ASP A 154 13.90 15.17 7.08
C ASP A 154 14.71 15.18 5.77
N LEU A 155 15.42 16.28 5.51
CA LEU A 155 16.16 16.50 4.27
C LEU A 155 15.32 16.35 2.99
N GLY A 156 14.00 16.51 3.06
CA GLY A 156 13.12 16.20 1.93
C GLY A 156 13.09 17.20 0.78
N TYR A 157 13.60 18.44 0.94
CA TYR A 157 13.57 19.48 -0.10
C TYR A 157 12.18 19.77 -0.71
N ASN A 158 11.11 19.35 -0.02
CA ASN A 158 9.76 19.44 -0.54
C ASN A 158 9.24 20.87 -0.49
N SER A 159 8.34 21.19 -1.42
CA SER A 159 7.56 22.43 -1.37
C SER A 159 6.22 22.16 -0.70
N LEU A 160 6.05 22.56 0.56
CA LEU A 160 4.91 22.22 1.41
C LEU A 160 4.05 23.44 1.73
N LYS A 161 3.49 24.11 0.72
CA LYS A 161 2.85 25.42 0.88
C LYS A 161 1.31 25.34 0.84
N PRO A 162 0.59 25.83 1.87
CA PRO A 162 -0.86 25.92 1.79
C PRO A 162 -1.30 27.00 0.79
N MET A 163 -2.61 27.07 0.52
CA MET A 163 -3.22 28.05 -0.39
C MET A 163 -3.05 29.47 0.12
N VAL A 164 -3.15 29.67 1.44
CA VAL A 164 -2.84 30.96 2.07
C VAL A 164 -1.97 30.77 3.31
N ALA A 165 -0.67 31.07 3.18
CA ALA A 165 0.30 31.02 4.26
C ALA A 165 -0.13 31.91 5.44
N GLY A 166 0.09 31.43 6.67
CA GLY A 166 -0.28 32.13 7.91
C GLY A 166 -1.75 32.02 8.32
N MET A 167 -2.66 31.73 7.39
CA MET A 167 -4.05 31.37 7.71
C MET A 167 -4.26 29.86 7.75
N GLN A 168 -3.63 29.15 6.83
CA GLN A 168 -3.67 27.71 6.71
C GLN A 168 -2.31 27.11 7.11
N LYS A 169 -2.31 25.81 7.39
CA LYS A 169 -1.14 25.07 7.87
C LYS A 169 -0.54 24.24 6.74
N SER A 170 0.78 24.12 6.75
CA SER A 170 1.50 23.13 5.95
C SER A 170 1.30 21.74 6.54
N LEU A 171 1.33 21.62 7.87
CA LEU A 171 1.17 20.35 8.58
C LEU A 171 0.23 20.51 9.77
N TYR A 172 -0.85 19.73 9.85
CA TYR A 172 -1.86 19.89 10.90
C TYR A 172 -2.50 18.58 11.33
N GLY A 173 -2.77 18.43 12.62
CA GLY A 173 -3.64 17.36 13.15
C GLY A 173 -3.01 16.56 14.29
N THR A 174 -3.23 15.25 14.30
CA THR A 174 -2.82 14.38 15.43
C THR A 174 -2.03 13.16 14.97
N PHE A 175 -1.02 12.81 15.76
CA PHE A 175 -0.34 11.52 15.70
C PHE A 175 -0.83 10.60 16.81
N LEU A 176 -0.64 9.30 16.62
CA LEU A 176 -0.79 8.31 17.68
C LEU A 176 0.08 8.68 18.88
N CYS A 177 -0.40 8.35 20.08
CA CYS A 177 0.38 8.48 21.30
C CYS A 177 1.44 7.36 21.41
N GLN A 178 2.43 7.41 20.53
CA GLN A 178 3.48 6.39 20.43
C GLN A 178 4.82 6.85 21.05
N PRO A 179 5.71 5.93 21.48
CA PRO A 179 6.96 6.27 22.14
C PRO A 179 7.96 7.09 21.30
N TYR A 180 7.71 7.25 20.00
CA TYR A 180 8.58 7.97 19.05
C TYR A 180 8.20 9.46 18.87
N GLY A 181 7.34 10.00 19.74
CA GLY A 181 6.74 11.33 19.60
C GLY A 181 7.58 12.54 20.04
N THR A 182 8.92 12.57 19.93
CA THR A 182 9.71 13.77 20.31
C THR A 182 11.12 13.82 19.72
N PRO A 183 11.67 15.04 19.47
CA PRO A 183 11.26 15.95 18.39
C PRO A 183 11.52 15.33 17.01
N GLN A 184 10.69 15.68 16.03
CA GLN A 184 10.80 15.15 14.66
C GLN A 184 11.68 16.07 13.81
N GLN A 185 12.69 15.52 13.15
CA GLN A 185 13.51 16.24 12.18
C GLN A 185 12.72 16.43 10.89
N ALA A 186 12.78 17.64 10.32
CA ALA A 186 12.15 17.95 9.04
C ALA A 186 12.96 19.01 8.28
N ARG A 187 14.29 18.90 8.38
CA ARG A 187 15.23 19.89 7.86
C ARG A 187 15.04 20.05 6.35
N LYS A 188 15.32 21.24 5.84
CA LYS A 188 15.38 21.51 4.39
C LYS A 188 14.05 21.32 3.67
N ASN A 189 12.91 21.61 4.28
CA ASN A 189 11.65 21.75 3.54
C ASN A 189 11.30 23.22 3.31
N ASN A 190 10.49 23.50 2.30
CA ASN A 190 9.95 24.84 2.05
C ASN A 190 8.50 24.92 2.52
N TRP A 191 8.29 25.50 3.70
CA TRP A 191 7.00 25.48 4.40
C TRP A 191 6.05 26.61 4.00
N ASN A 192 6.57 27.84 3.93
CA ASN A 192 5.77 29.04 3.70
C ASN A 192 6.25 29.88 2.51
N GLY A 193 7.22 29.38 1.74
CA GLY A 193 7.81 30.07 0.60
C GLY A 193 9.01 30.94 0.93
N THR A 194 9.38 31.11 2.21
CA THR A 194 10.48 31.99 2.61
C THR A 194 11.74 31.19 2.95
N VAL A 195 12.68 31.14 2.00
CA VAL A 195 13.98 30.48 2.19
C VAL A 195 14.73 31.07 3.38
N GLY A 196 15.42 30.22 4.14
CA GLY A 196 16.24 30.63 5.27
C GLY A 196 15.45 30.85 6.57
N THR A 197 14.12 30.88 6.52
CA THR A 197 13.27 31.06 7.72
C THR A 197 13.07 29.71 8.41
N PRO A 198 13.22 29.63 9.74
CA PRO A 198 12.97 28.39 10.48
C PRO A 198 11.48 28.03 10.47
N LEU A 199 11.18 26.75 10.61
CA LEU A 199 9.82 26.26 10.81
C LEU A 199 9.24 26.78 12.13
N THR A 200 7.99 27.25 12.12
CA THR A 200 7.30 27.74 13.33
C THR A 200 5.93 27.11 13.52
N SER A 201 5.37 27.24 14.72
CA SER A 201 3.99 26.82 15.01
C SER A 201 2.93 27.61 14.22
N ALA A 202 3.30 28.66 13.48
CA ALA A 202 2.41 29.29 12.50
C ALA A 202 2.22 28.39 11.27
N ASP A 203 3.23 27.62 10.89
CA ASP A 203 3.24 26.74 9.71
C ASP A 203 2.70 25.35 10.03
N TYR A 204 2.93 24.85 11.25
CA TYR A 204 2.47 23.53 11.69
C TYR A 204 1.71 23.54 13.02
N SER A 205 0.88 22.52 13.25
CA SER A 205 0.26 22.23 14.55
C SER A 205 -0.09 20.75 14.62
N ILE A 206 0.79 19.96 15.25
CA ILE A 206 0.61 18.52 15.48
C ILE A 206 0.54 18.26 16.97
N THR A 207 -0.35 17.38 17.39
CA THR A 207 -0.39 16.87 18.76
C THR A 207 -0.19 15.36 18.82
N THR A 208 0.51 14.89 19.85
CA THR A 208 0.64 13.48 20.21
C THR A 208 0.48 13.36 21.73
N CYS A 209 -0.18 12.31 22.22
CA CYS A 209 -0.44 12.13 23.66
C CYS A 209 -1.11 13.35 24.33
N GLY A 210 -1.94 14.11 23.60
CA GLY A 210 -2.56 15.34 24.09
C GLY A 210 -1.62 16.54 24.24
N ALA A 211 -0.35 16.42 23.84
CA ALA A 211 0.65 17.48 23.90
C ALA A 211 1.09 17.92 22.49
N PRO A 212 1.50 19.18 22.28
CA PRO A 212 2.08 19.61 21.01
C PRO A 212 3.39 18.89 20.70
N LEU A 213 3.47 18.28 19.51
CA LEU A 213 4.70 17.74 18.96
C LEU A 213 5.53 18.86 18.33
N GLN A 214 6.85 18.85 18.51
CA GLN A 214 7.75 19.82 17.89
C GLN A 214 8.43 19.21 16.65
N PHE A 215 8.39 19.97 15.55
CA PHE A 215 9.17 19.71 14.35
C PHE A 215 10.37 20.66 14.30
N VAL A 216 11.52 20.16 13.87
CA VAL A 216 12.77 20.91 13.80
C VAL A 216 13.21 21.07 12.34
N ASP A 217 13.13 22.31 11.85
CA ASP A 217 13.80 22.75 10.63
C ASP A 217 14.42 24.14 10.89
N PRO A 218 15.75 24.21 11.10
CA PRO A 218 16.41 25.46 11.44
C PRO A 218 16.48 26.43 10.25
N SER A 219 16.24 25.97 9.02
CA SER A 219 16.35 26.82 7.83
C SER A 219 15.66 26.20 6.62
N SER A 220 14.50 26.77 6.25
CA SER A 220 13.75 26.36 5.06
C SER A 220 14.61 26.43 3.79
N SER A 221 14.47 25.45 2.90
CA SER A 221 15.22 25.35 1.65
C SER A 221 14.53 26.11 0.48
N PRO A 222 15.26 26.40 -0.62
CA PRO A 222 14.65 26.81 -1.88
C PRO A 222 13.63 25.79 -2.40
N GLU A 223 12.69 26.25 -3.20
CA GLU A 223 11.75 25.39 -3.91
C GLU A 223 12.48 24.64 -5.04
N PHE A 224 12.42 23.32 -4.99
CA PHE A 224 12.86 22.42 -6.04
C PHE A 224 11.65 21.68 -6.58
N THR A 225 11.59 21.52 -7.90
CA THR A 225 10.52 20.81 -8.59
C THR A 225 11.13 19.75 -9.48
N CYS A 226 10.47 18.60 -9.60
CA CYS A 226 10.81 17.60 -10.60
C CYS A 226 9.55 16.98 -11.19
N GLY A 227 9.67 16.36 -12.36
CA GLY A 227 8.60 15.55 -12.92
C GLY A 227 7.46 16.35 -13.57
N GLN A 228 6.22 15.83 -13.50
CA GLN A 228 5.03 16.22 -14.28
C GLN A 228 4.49 17.64 -14.01
N VAL A 229 5.25 18.52 -13.37
CA VAL A 229 4.77 19.81 -12.84
C VAL A 229 4.20 20.72 -13.95
N PRO A 230 2.89 21.03 -13.93
CA PRO A 230 2.29 22.10 -14.72
C PRO A 230 1.90 23.27 -13.80
N LEU A 231 2.75 23.62 -12.84
CA LEU A 231 2.55 24.75 -11.93
C LEU A 231 3.78 25.65 -11.99
N ALA A 232 3.62 26.84 -12.58
CA ALA A 232 4.67 27.83 -12.69
C ALA A 232 5.24 28.15 -11.30
N ALA A 233 6.41 27.58 -10.98
CA ALA A 233 7.22 28.02 -9.87
C ALA A 233 7.94 29.32 -10.29
N PRO A 234 8.01 30.36 -9.45
CA PRO A 234 8.97 31.43 -9.64
C PRO A 234 10.38 30.83 -9.51
N GLY A 235 11.24 31.13 -10.48
CA GLY A 235 12.50 30.42 -10.72
C GLY A 235 13.38 30.21 -9.48
N GLY A 236 13.65 28.94 -9.19
CA GLY A 236 14.79 28.48 -8.43
C GLY A 236 15.55 27.47 -9.28
N SER A 237 16.85 27.69 -9.49
CA SER A 237 17.73 26.72 -10.16
C SER A 237 17.85 25.45 -9.31
N SER A 238 17.91 24.28 -9.96
CA SER A 238 18.00 22.95 -9.35
C SER A 238 19.32 22.66 -8.61
N GLU A 239 20.17 23.66 -8.41
CA GLU A 239 21.45 23.47 -7.74
C GLU A 239 21.28 23.64 -6.23
N ILE A 240 21.23 22.51 -5.53
CA ILE A 240 21.44 22.44 -4.08
C ILE A 240 22.88 22.91 -3.83
N SER A 241 23.07 24.19 -3.52
CA SER A 241 24.40 24.73 -3.21
C SER A 241 24.83 24.29 -1.80
N GLY A 242 25.68 23.27 -1.71
CA GLY A 242 26.27 22.78 -0.46
C GLY A 242 26.57 21.28 -0.52
N ALA A 243 27.48 20.79 0.33
CA ALA A 243 27.58 19.35 0.55
C ALA A 243 26.25 18.85 1.13
N PRO A 244 25.71 17.70 0.66
CA PRO A 244 24.51 17.13 1.25
C PRO A 244 24.74 16.91 2.75
N LEU A 245 23.76 17.29 3.56
CA LEU A 245 23.78 16.95 4.98
C LEU A 245 23.52 15.44 5.10
N PRO A 246 24.23 14.70 5.97
CA PRO A 246 23.96 13.28 6.15
C PRO A 246 22.58 13.07 6.80
N GLY A 247 21.86 12.06 6.29
CA GLY A 247 20.63 11.56 6.91
C GLY A 247 20.93 10.82 8.21
N LEU A 248 19.89 10.50 8.99
CA LEU A 248 20.06 9.78 10.25
C LEU A 248 20.53 8.32 10.07
N MET A 249 20.28 7.72 8.90
CA MET A 249 20.86 6.41 8.58
C MET A 249 22.37 6.51 8.33
N ASP A 250 22.84 7.61 7.72
CA ASP A 250 24.24 7.80 7.38
C ASP A 250 25.10 8.24 8.58
N ASP A 251 24.59 9.12 9.44
CA ASP A 251 25.31 9.63 10.61
C ASP A 251 24.40 9.78 11.84
N CYS A 252 24.68 8.97 12.86
CA CYS A 252 24.05 9.06 14.18
C CYS A 252 25.11 8.94 15.29
N ALA A 253 25.80 10.05 15.57
CA ALA A 253 26.87 10.09 16.58
C ALA A 253 26.46 9.66 18.01
N GLY A 254 25.16 9.72 18.33
CA GLY A 254 24.61 9.34 19.65
C GLY A 254 23.99 7.94 19.71
N CYS A 255 24.00 7.18 18.62
CA CYS A 255 23.32 5.89 18.56
C CYS A 255 24.06 4.80 19.35
N ALA A 256 23.29 4.00 20.06
CA ALA A 256 23.73 2.84 20.81
C ALA A 256 24.28 1.75 19.88
N VAL A 257 25.12 0.90 20.48
CA VAL A 257 25.62 -0.31 19.85
C VAL A 257 24.60 -1.43 20.05
N VAL A 258 24.18 -2.04 18.95
CA VAL A 258 23.24 -3.16 18.87
C VAL A 258 23.92 -4.35 18.19
N LEU A 259 23.25 -5.51 18.18
CA LEU A 259 23.70 -6.66 17.41
C LEU A 259 23.12 -6.56 15.99
N GLY A 260 24.00 -6.53 14.99
CA GLY A 260 23.64 -6.55 13.58
C GLY A 260 23.16 -7.92 13.10
N ALA A 261 22.88 -8.02 11.79
CA ALA A 261 22.34 -9.24 11.17
C ALA A 261 23.29 -10.44 11.28
N ASP A 262 24.60 -10.20 11.31
CA ASP A 262 25.66 -11.19 11.50
C ASP A 262 26.00 -11.45 12.99
N SER A 263 25.20 -10.91 13.91
CA SER A 263 25.42 -10.93 15.35
C SER A 263 26.68 -10.20 15.82
N LEU A 264 27.26 -9.31 15.00
CA LEU A 264 28.36 -8.45 15.42
C LEU A 264 27.85 -7.13 16.02
N PRO A 265 28.56 -6.56 17.02
CA PRO A 265 28.21 -5.26 17.58
C PRO A 265 28.45 -4.12 16.58
N VAL A 266 27.40 -3.36 16.25
CA VAL A 266 27.43 -2.22 15.33
C VAL A 266 26.52 -1.10 15.84
N ALA A 267 26.70 0.14 15.39
CA ALA A 267 25.80 1.24 15.75
C ALA A 267 24.40 1.03 15.14
N LEU A 268 23.34 1.47 15.85
CA LEU A 268 21.95 1.29 15.41
C LEU A 268 21.68 1.82 13.99
N ASN A 269 22.20 2.99 13.63
CA ASN A 269 22.02 3.55 12.29
C ASN A 269 22.68 2.69 11.22
N VAL A 270 23.86 2.14 11.50
CA VAL A 270 24.58 1.24 10.58
C VAL A 270 23.81 -0.06 10.38
N ALA A 271 23.30 -0.67 11.45
CA ALA A 271 22.48 -1.88 11.33
C ALA A 271 21.16 -1.64 10.60
N SER A 272 20.53 -0.48 10.84
CA SER A 272 19.29 -0.08 10.15
C SER A 272 19.54 0.14 8.66
N LEU A 273 20.68 0.75 8.31
CA LEU A 273 21.11 0.96 6.94
C LEU A 273 21.42 -0.36 6.22
N GLU A 274 22.10 -1.29 6.89
CA GLU A 274 22.36 -2.63 6.33
C GLU A 274 21.05 -3.37 6.03
N ALA A 275 20.07 -3.32 6.95
CA ALA A 275 18.76 -3.92 6.75
C ALA A 275 18.00 -3.30 5.56
N LEU A 276 18.08 -1.97 5.40
CA LEU A 276 17.50 -1.25 4.27
C LEU A 276 18.13 -1.64 2.93
N GLU A 277 19.47 -1.67 2.87
CA GLU A 277 20.23 -2.02 1.67
C GLU A 277 20.01 -3.47 1.24
N LEU A 278 19.78 -4.37 2.20
CA LEU A 278 19.31 -5.73 1.91
C LEU A 278 17.99 -5.68 1.15
N GLY A 279 16.97 -4.95 1.64
CA GLY A 279 15.66 -4.84 1.00
C GLY A 279 15.73 -4.24 -0.41
N TYR A 280 16.57 -3.23 -0.64
CA TYR A 280 16.70 -2.60 -1.96
C TYR A 280 17.53 -3.39 -2.98
N SER A 281 18.22 -4.44 -2.57
CA SER A 281 19.03 -5.24 -3.48
C SER A 281 18.20 -6.31 -4.21
N ASP A 282 17.49 -5.92 -5.26
CA ASP A 282 16.73 -6.87 -6.13
C ASP A 282 17.62 -7.94 -6.79
N SER A 283 18.94 -7.71 -6.84
CA SER A 283 19.91 -8.70 -7.32
C SER A 283 20.15 -9.86 -6.34
N LEU A 284 19.81 -9.68 -5.08
CA LEU A 284 19.97 -10.65 -4.01
C LEU A 284 18.71 -11.53 -3.90
N PRO A 285 18.82 -12.87 -4.05
CA PRO A 285 17.66 -13.73 -3.83
C PRO A 285 17.17 -13.63 -2.39
N ASN A 286 15.84 -13.54 -2.20
CA ASN A 286 15.21 -13.40 -0.88
C ASN A 286 15.66 -12.16 -0.11
N ASN A 287 16.03 -11.10 -0.81
CA ASN A 287 16.42 -9.79 -0.27
C ASN A 287 15.45 -9.30 0.83
N GLU A 288 14.14 -9.37 0.60
CA GLU A 288 13.15 -8.92 1.58
C GLU A 288 13.13 -9.78 2.84
N LEU A 289 13.28 -11.10 2.69
CA LEU A 289 13.36 -12.00 3.83
C LEU A 289 14.61 -11.72 4.69
N LEU A 290 15.73 -11.39 4.06
CA LEU A 290 16.95 -10.99 4.75
C LEU A 290 16.77 -9.65 5.49
N ALA A 291 16.16 -8.67 4.84
CA ALA A 291 15.81 -7.39 5.45
C ALA A 291 14.88 -7.55 6.66
N MET A 292 13.83 -8.37 6.53
CA MET A 292 12.90 -8.69 7.62
C MET A 292 13.61 -9.30 8.84
N ASN A 293 14.55 -10.24 8.62
CA ASN A 293 15.33 -10.81 9.73
C ASN A 293 16.20 -9.76 10.42
N ALA A 294 16.84 -8.90 9.64
CA ALA A 294 17.70 -7.84 10.16
C ALA A 294 16.88 -6.83 10.98
N PHE A 295 15.74 -6.34 10.46
CA PHE A 295 14.85 -5.46 11.21
C PHE A 295 14.25 -6.13 12.44
N HIS A 296 13.84 -7.40 12.35
CA HIS A 296 13.35 -8.16 13.50
C HIS A 296 14.38 -8.19 14.64
N ALA A 297 15.67 -8.41 14.33
CA ALA A 297 16.73 -8.43 15.35
C ALA A 297 16.84 -7.08 16.10
N LEU A 298 16.61 -5.97 15.40
CA LEU A 298 16.62 -4.61 15.96
C LEU A 298 15.36 -4.27 16.76
N LEU A 299 14.19 -4.74 16.31
CA LEU A 299 12.89 -4.29 16.81
C LEU A 299 12.29 -5.22 17.87
N ALA A 300 12.58 -6.52 17.82
CA ALA A 300 12.04 -7.48 18.78
C ALA A 300 12.65 -7.36 20.17
N ASN A 301 13.83 -6.75 20.28
CA ASN A 301 14.53 -6.51 21.54
C ASN A 301 14.52 -5.01 21.88
N PRO A 302 13.79 -4.57 22.92
CA PRO A 302 13.72 -3.15 23.26
C PRO A 302 15.09 -2.57 23.60
N LEU A 303 15.46 -1.47 22.95
CA LEU A 303 16.61 -0.67 23.37
C LEU A 303 16.27 0.02 24.70
N PRO A 304 17.08 -0.12 25.76
CA PRO A 304 16.82 0.56 27.03
C PRO A 304 16.98 2.08 26.88
N GLU A 305 15.94 2.85 27.21
CA GLU A 305 15.95 4.32 27.21
C GLU A 305 16.47 4.96 25.91
N PRO A 306 15.84 4.71 24.75
CA PRO A 306 16.31 5.23 23.48
C PRO A 306 16.23 6.76 23.46
N ASN A 307 17.28 7.40 22.97
CA ASN A 307 17.29 8.82 22.67
C ASN A 307 16.41 9.16 21.45
N ASP A 308 16.24 10.45 21.16
CA ASP A 308 15.30 10.87 20.11
C ASP A 308 15.70 10.42 18.69
N GLN A 309 17.00 10.32 18.37
CA GLN A 309 17.47 9.79 17.08
C GLN A 309 17.23 8.28 16.98
N GLU A 310 17.46 7.55 18.07
CA GLU A 310 17.20 6.11 18.13
C GLU A 310 15.71 5.80 18.03
N LYS A 311 14.87 6.57 18.73
CA LYS A 311 13.41 6.50 18.59
C LYS A 311 12.97 6.71 17.14
N PHE A 312 13.53 7.70 16.46
CA PHE A 312 13.26 7.93 15.05
C PHE A 312 13.64 6.71 14.20
N LEU A 313 14.86 6.20 14.36
CA LEU A 313 15.36 5.05 13.59
C LEU A 313 14.57 3.76 13.85
N LEU A 314 14.17 3.50 15.09
CA LEU A 314 13.34 2.34 15.44
C LEU A 314 11.94 2.44 14.81
N GLY A 315 11.31 3.61 14.86
CA GLY A 315 10.04 3.84 14.18
C GLY A 315 10.16 3.72 12.65
N TYR A 316 11.25 4.25 12.08
CA TYR A 316 11.54 4.16 10.65
C TYR A 316 11.79 2.69 10.23
N GLY A 317 12.58 1.95 11.02
CA GLY A 317 12.88 0.53 10.79
C GLY A 317 11.64 -0.36 10.88
N HIS A 318 10.70 -0.07 11.79
CA HIS A 318 9.40 -0.77 11.82
C HIS A 318 8.61 -0.52 10.53
N SER A 319 8.57 0.73 10.07
CA SER A 319 7.93 1.08 8.80
C SER A 319 8.57 0.39 7.59
N LEU A 320 9.89 0.19 7.58
CA LEU A 320 10.61 -0.55 6.53
C LEU A 320 10.39 -2.06 6.63
N MET A 321 10.27 -2.62 7.84
CA MET A 321 9.97 -4.04 8.02
C MET A 321 8.59 -4.40 7.44
N LEU A 322 7.60 -3.52 7.60
CA LEU A 322 6.27 -3.66 6.98
C LEU A 322 6.34 -3.62 5.44
N GLU A 323 7.18 -2.74 4.88
CA GLU A 323 7.42 -2.69 3.44
C GLU A 323 8.02 -4.00 2.94
N SER A 324 9.11 -4.48 3.54
CA SER A 324 9.72 -5.74 3.13
C SER A 324 8.75 -6.92 3.26
N TYR A 325 7.85 -6.92 4.24
CA TYR A 325 6.80 -7.94 4.30
C TYR A 325 5.84 -7.88 3.10
N GLY A 326 5.36 -6.68 2.75
CA GLY A 326 4.50 -6.45 1.58
C GLY A 326 5.20 -6.77 0.25
N ASP A 327 6.48 -6.42 0.13
CA ASP A 327 7.32 -6.72 -1.03
C ASP A 327 7.61 -8.21 -1.15
N ALA A 328 7.86 -8.90 -0.03
CA ALA A 328 8.08 -10.34 -0.04
C ALA A 328 6.84 -11.10 -0.53
N LEU A 329 5.63 -10.63 -0.20
CA LEU A 329 4.37 -11.15 -0.73
C LEU A 329 4.19 -10.82 -2.22
N GLU A 330 4.52 -9.61 -2.64
CA GLU A 330 4.45 -9.16 -4.04
C GLU A 330 5.41 -9.94 -4.95
N LYS A 331 6.68 -10.04 -4.56
CA LYS A 331 7.75 -10.76 -5.26
C LYS A 331 7.57 -12.28 -5.20
N GLY A 332 6.58 -12.78 -4.45
CA GLY A 332 6.32 -14.21 -4.26
C GLY A 332 7.38 -14.95 -3.44
N GLN A 333 8.20 -14.21 -2.67
CA GLN A 333 9.15 -14.78 -1.71
C GLN A 333 8.42 -15.39 -0.50
N LEU A 334 7.27 -14.80 -0.15
CA LEU A 334 6.28 -15.37 0.75
C LEU A 334 5.03 -15.79 -0.03
N SER A 335 4.54 -16.99 0.25
CA SER A 335 3.32 -17.52 -0.38
C SER A 335 2.28 -17.83 0.69
N THR A 336 1.07 -17.30 0.51
CA THR A 336 -0.11 -17.48 1.38
C THR A 336 -0.75 -18.87 1.28
N ALA A 337 -0.02 -19.88 0.79
CA ALA A 337 -0.49 -21.26 0.76
C ALA A 337 -0.61 -21.83 2.18
N THR A 338 -1.62 -22.68 2.42
CA THR A 338 -2.04 -23.14 3.75
C THR A 338 -0.99 -23.90 4.56
N ASP A 339 0.08 -24.40 3.92
CA ASP A 339 1.17 -25.14 4.56
C ASP A 339 2.53 -24.56 4.14
N ASN A 340 2.82 -23.32 4.57
CA ASN A 340 4.08 -22.65 4.26
C ASN A 340 4.85 -22.29 5.54
N ALA A 341 5.74 -23.20 5.97
CA ALA A 341 6.59 -22.99 7.14
C ALA A 341 7.49 -21.74 7.04
N VAL A 342 7.84 -21.31 5.83
CA VAL A 342 8.58 -20.05 5.62
C VAL A 342 7.69 -18.87 5.96
N LEU A 343 6.46 -18.83 5.42
CA LEU A 343 5.49 -17.80 5.77
C LEU A 343 5.23 -17.75 7.27
N ASP A 344 5.00 -18.90 7.92
CA ASP A 344 4.74 -18.96 9.36
C ASP A 344 5.89 -18.36 10.18
N SER A 345 7.13 -18.59 9.77
CA SER A 345 8.31 -18.02 10.42
C SER A 345 8.34 -16.49 10.30
N TYR A 346 8.17 -15.94 9.10
CA TYR A 346 8.25 -14.50 8.87
C TYR A 346 7.02 -13.74 9.37
N TRP A 347 5.83 -14.32 9.25
CA TRP A 347 4.63 -13.83 9.94
C TRP A 347 4.81 -13.83 11.46
N GLY A 348 5.42 -14.90 12.01
CA GLY A 348 5.79 -14.97 13.42
C GLY A 348 6.70 -13.82 13.85
N MET A 349 7.70 -13.46 13.04
CA MET A 349 8.58 -12.32 13.30
C MET A 349 7.82 -10.99 13.33
N MET A 350 6.93 -10.74 12.35
CA MET A 350 6.11 -9.54 12.31
C MET A 350 5.24 -9.43 13.57
N THR A 351 4.51 -10.50 13.90
CA THR A 351 3.61 -10.50 15.07
C THR A 351 4.37 -10.38 16.39
N ALA A 352 5.60 -10.90 16.48
CA ALA A 352 6.46 -10.73 17.65
C ALA A 352 6.88 -9.26 17.86
N VAL A 353 7.19 -8.54 16.79
CA VAL A 353 7.47 -7.10 16.86
C VAL A 353 6.22 -6.33 17.32
N GLU A 354 5.04 -6.64 16.77
CA GLU A 354 3.80 -5.99 17.21
C GLU A 354 3.46 -6.29 18.67
N ASP A 355 3.65 -7.53 19.12
CA ASP A 355 3.44 -7.91 20.52
C ASP A 355 4.44 -7.20 21.45
N ALA A 356 5.70 -7.03 21.03
CA ALA A 356 6.69 -6.25 21.77
C ALA A 356 6.30 -4.76 21.85
N ARG A 357 5.81 -4.17 20.75
CA ARG A 357 5.31 -2.78 20.72
C ARG A 357 4.11 -2.59 21.64
N ILE A 358 3.15 -3.52 21.62
CA ILE A 358 2.00 -3.50 22.54
C ILE A 358 2.46 -3.64 24.00
N GLY A 359 3.41 -4.55 24.26
CA GLY A 359 3.94 -4.78 25.61
C GLY A 359 4.76 -3.60 26.16
N ALA A 360 5.38 -2.81 25.29
CA ALA A 360 6.12 -1.60 25.64
C ALA A 360 5.22 -0.36 25.83
N ALA A 361 3.94 -0.45 25.47
CA ALA A 361 3.02 0.68 25.59
C ALA A 361 2.76 1.06 27.05
N ALA A 362 2.90 2.35 27.36
CA ALA A 362 2.61 2.92 28.67
C ALA A 362 1.11 3.16 28.88
N GLU A 363 0.72 3.40 30.14
CA GLU A 363 -0.64 3.81 30.47
C GLU A 363 -1.01 5.10 29.73
N GLY A 364 -2.19 5.13 29.09
CA GLY A 364 -2.66 6.27 28.28
C GLY A 364 -2.37 6.16 26.78
N GLN A 365 -1.62 5.15 26.31
CA GLN A 365 -1.34 4.90 24.88
C GLN A 365 -2.40 3.99 24.23
N GLY A 366 -3.67 4.20 24.56
CA GLY A 366 -4.77 3.30 24.15
C GLY A 366 -5.03 3.29 22.64
N ASP A 367 -4.90 4.46 22.00
CA ASP A 367 -4.96 4.63 20.54
C ASP A 367 -3.83 3.85 19.85
N PHE A 368 -2.59 4.02 20.33
CA PHE A 368 -1.44 3.27 19.83
C PHE A 368 -1.66 1.76 19.95
N VAL A 369 -2.09 1.27 21.11
CA VAL A 369 -2.39 -0.16 21.30
C VAL A 369 -3.49 -0.64 20.35
N PHE A 370 -4.55 0.16 20.15
CA PHE A 370 -5.63 -0.16 19.23
C PHE A 370 -5.12 -0.34 17.79
N TYR A 371 -4.41 0.66 17.26
CA TYR A 371 -3.91 0.62 15.88
C TYR A 371 -2.84 -0.45 15.67
N THR A 372 -1.97 -0.69 16.65
CA THR A 372 -0.97 -1.77 16.60
C THR A 372 -1.64 -3.15 16.58
N ARG A 373 -2.74 -3.35 17.32
CA ARG A 373 -3.53 -4.60 17.25
C ARG A 373 -4.23 -4.78 15.90
N LEU A 374 -4.74 -3.68 15.34
CA LEU A 374 -5.39 -3.70 14.03
C LEU A 374 -4.38 -4.01 12.92
N GLU A 375 -3.20 -3.38 12.95
CA GLU A 375 -2.07 -3.66 12.06
C GLU A 375 -1.65 -5.13 12.12
N ARG A 376 -1.47 -5.68 13.33
CA ARG A 376 -1.19 -7.12 13.53
C ARG A 376 -2.26 -8.02 12.91
N ALA A 377 -3.53 -7.67 13.04
CA ALA A 377 -4.63 -8.43 12.45
C ALA A 377 -4.62 -8.33 10.91
N GLN A 378 -4.31 -7.16 10.34
CA GLN A 378 -4.18 -7.01 8.89
C GLN A 378 -2.94 -7.74 8.33
N ILE A 379 -1.80 -7.75 9.03
CA ILE A 379 -0.64 -8.58 8.66
C ILE A 379 -1.04 -10.07 8.66
N THR A 380 -1.81 -10.50 9.66
CA THR A 380 -2.33 -11.87 9.73
C THR A 380 -3.29 -12.17 8.56
N ARG A 381 -4.11 -11.20 8.15
CA ARG A 381 -4.97 -11.28 6.96
C ARG A 381 -4.14 -11.40 5.69
N ALA A 382 -3.13 -10.55 5.51
CA ALA A 382 -2.22 -10.55 4.36
C ALA A 382 -1.46 -11.89 4.22
N ALA A 383 -1.18 -12.57 5.34
CA ALA A 383 -0.64 -13.93 5.35
C ALA A 383 -1.64 -15.02 4.86
N GLY A 384 -2.89 -14.67 4.56
CA GLY A 384 -3.96 -15.62 4.23
C GLY A 384 -4.54 -16.36 5.45
N LYS A 385 -4.20 -15.95 6.68
CA LYS A 385 -4.70 -16.55 7.94
C LYS A 385 -5.99 -15.84 8.38
N TYR A 386 -7.00 -15.84 7.51
CA TYR A 386 -8.22 -15.07 7.68
C TYR A 386 -9.00 -15.37 8.97
N ASP A 387 -9.11 -16.64 9.37
CA ASP A 387 -9.82 -17.03 10.60
C ASP A 387 -9.11 -16.48 11.85
N ASP A 388 -7.77 -16.53 11.88
CA ASP A 388 -6.97 -15.94 12.97
C ASP A 388 -7.07 -14.41 12.97
N ALA A 389 -7.06 -13.78 11.81
CA ALA A 389 -7.22 -12.32 11.68
C ALA A 389 -8.59 -11.86 12.21
N ILE A 390 -9.67 -12.58 11.86
CA ILE A 390 -11.03 -12.32 12.36
C ILE A 390 -11.07 -12.45 13.88
N ALA A 391 -10.49 -13.52 14.43
CA ALA A 391 -10.44 -13.75 15.87
C ALA A 391 -9.66 -12.62 16.59
N GLN A 392 -8.55 -12.17 16.02
CA GLN A 392 -7.77 -11.04 16.54
C GLN A 392 -8.60 -9.75 16.55
N MET A 393 -9.26 -9.40 15.43
CA MET A 393 -10.11 -8.20 15.33
C MET A 393 -11.27 -8.22 16.32
N GLN A 394 -11.92 -9.37 16.51
CA GLN A 394 -12.99 -9.53 17.50
C GLN A 394 -12.50 -9.42 18.95
N ALA A 395 -11.23 -9.72 19.20
CA ALA A 395 -10.59 -9.60 20.51
C ALA A 395 -10.07 -8.18 20.80
N ILE A 396 -10.06 -7.26 19.81
CA ILE A 396 -9.70 -5.87 20.05
C ILE A 396 -10.75 -5.24 20.97
N PRO A 397 -10.36 -4.68 22.13
CA PRO A 397 -11.30 -3.98 23.00
C PRO A 397 -12.02 -2.89 22.23
N GLN A 398 -13.35 -2.82 22.38
CA GLN A 398 -14.17 -1.83 21.68
C GLN A 398 -13.69 -0.41 22.04
N PRO A 399 -13.21 0.38 21.06
CA PRO A 399 -12.70 1.72 21.33
C PRO A 399 -13.85 2.63 21.77
N ALA A 400 -13.55 3.67 22.56
CA ALA A 400 -14.57 4.63 22.98
C ALA A 400 -15.00 5.57 21.84
N ASP A 401 -14.12 5.78 20.86
CA ASP A 401 -14.38 6.63 19.71
C ASP A 401 -15.25 5.92 18.65
N THR A 402 -16.31 6.60 18.20
CA THR A 402 -17.23 6.04 17.22
C THR A 402 -16.61 5.85 15.83
N GLY A 403 -15.57 6.63 15.49
CA GLY A 403 -14.84 6.50 14.24
C GLY A 403 -13.95 5.25 14.23
N GLU A 404 -13.20 5.02 15.31
CA GLU A 404 -12.42 3.78 15.51
C GLU A 404 -13.30 2.53 15.52
N GLN A 405 -14.50 2.60 16.14
CA GLN A 405 -15.48 1.51 16.09
C GLN A 405 -15.96 1.22 14.67
N ALA A 406 -16.27 2.28 13.90
CA ALA A 406 -16.73 2.14 12.51
C ALA A 406 -15.63 1.57 11.62
N LEU A 407 -14.38 1.99 11.84
CA LEU A 407 -13.21 1.48 11.16
C LEU A 407 -13.02 -0.02 11.41
N LEU A 408 -12.95 -0.43 12.68
CA LEU A 408 -12.79 -1.83 13.06
C LEU A 408 -13.90 -2.70 12.46
N SER A 409 -15.16 -2.22 12.54
CA SER A 409 -16.32 -2.92 11.98
C SER A 409 -16.22 -3.08 10.45
N THR A 410 -15.75 -2.04 9.75
CA THR A 410 -15.57 -2.05 8.30
C THR A 410 -14.51 -3.07 7.88
N ILE A 411 -13.33 -3.02 8.51
CA ILE A 411 -12.21 -3.93 8.21
C ILE A 411 -12.60 -5.37 8.53
N LEU A 412 -13.23 -5.62 9.68
CA LEU A 412 -13.72 -6.94 10.06
C LEU A 412 -14.72 -7.49 9.04
N CYS A 413 -15.67 -6.68 8.59
CA CYS A 413 -16.66 -7.08 7.59
C CYS A 413 -16.00 -7.41 6.24
N TYR A 414 -15.01 -6.63 5.81
CA TYR A 414 -14.24 -6.93 4.60
C TYR A 414 -13.49 -8.25 4.73
N THR A 415 -12.79 -8.48 5.83
CA THR A 415 -12.05 -9.74 6.06
C THR A 415 -12.99 -10.96 6.15
N GLN A 416 -14.17 -10.80 6.75
CA GLN A 416 -15.20 -11.85 6.75
C GLN A 416 -15.72 -12.14 5.33
N THR A 417 -15.91 -11.09 4.51
CA THR A 417 -16.32 -11.24 3.11
C THR A 417 -15.25 -11.98 2.30
N GLU A 418 -13.98 -11.61 2.45
CA GLU A 418 -12.84 -12.32 1.86
C GLU A 418 -12.84 -13.81 2.23
N ARG A 419 -13.02 -14.10 3.52
CA ARG A 419 -13.09 -15.47 4.04
C ARG A 419 -14.25 -16.27 3.45
N SER A 420 -15.42 -15.66 3.33
CA SER A 420 -16.63 -16.28 2.75
C SER A 420 -16.53 -16.48 1.24
N VAL A 421 -15.74 -15.67 0.52
CA VAL A 421 -15.45 -15.95 -0.89
C VAL A 421 -14.52 -17.16 -1.01
N LEU A 422 -13.50 -17.25 -0.14
CA LEU A 422 -12.50 -18.32 -0.20
C LEU A 422 -13.04 -19.71 0.16
N ASP A 423 -14.05 -19.82 1.03
CA ASP A 423 -14.76 -21.10 1.27
C ASP A 423 -15.93 -21.37 0.32
N GLY A 424 -16.21 -20.45 -0.60
CA GLY A 424 -17.30 -20.59 -1.56
C GLY A 424 -18.70 -20.33 -0.98
N THR A 425 -18.80 -19.76 0.24
CA THR A 425 -20.08 -19.29 0.79
C THR A 425 -20.64 -18.13 -0.03
N TYR A 426 -19.79 -17.21 -0.48
CA TYR A 426 -20.14 -16.13 -1.39
C TYR A 426 -19.65 -16.42 -2.79
N THR A 427 -20.53 -16.20 -3.77
CA THR A 427 -20.17 -16.14 -5.18
C THR A 427 -19.63 -14.76 -5.52
N TRP A 428 -19.00 -14.63 -6.68
CA TRP A 428 -18.53 -13.34 -7.20
C TRP A 428 -19.64 -12.30 -7.34
N ASP A 429 -20.87 -12.74 -7.64
CA ASP A 429 -22.03 -11.86 -7.77
C ASP A 429 -22.50 -11.32 -6.41
N ASP A 430 -22.17 -12.01 -5.31
CA ASP A 430 -22.51 -11.60 -3.94
C ASP A 430 -21.50 -10.59 -3.36
N VAL A 431 -20.25 -10.59 -3.86
CA VAL A 431 -19.15 -9.80 -3.30
C VAL A 431 -19.46 -8.31 -3.28
N GLU A 432 -19.95 -7.77 -4.39
CA GLU A 432 -20.26 -6.34 -4.47
C GLU A 432 -21.32 -5.94 -3.44
N ALA A 433 -22.39 -6.73 -3.31
CA ALA A 433 -23.46 -6.47 -2.35
C ALA A 433 -22.96 -6.59 -0.90
N ALA A 434 -22.12 -7.59 -0.59
CA ALA A 434 -21.52 -7.76 0.73
C ALA A 434 -20.59 -6.59 1.10
N MET A 435 -19.70 -6.20 0.17
CA MET A 435 -18.78 -5.07 0.36
C MET A 435 -19.52 -3.74 0.55
N LEU A 436 -20.66 -3.55 -0.13
CA LEU A 436 -21.50 -2.37 0.03
C LEU A 436 -22.09 -2.26 1.45
N GLN A 437 -22.40 -3.39 2.09
CA GLN A 437 -22.95 -3.43 3.46
C GLN A 437 -21.91 -3.07 4.52
N CYS A 438 -20.63 -3.37 4.29
CA CYS A 438 -19.57 -3.14 5.27
C CYS A 438 -19.34 -1.66 5.63
N THR A 439 -19.66 -0.73 4.73
CA THR A 439 -19.32 0.69 4.91
C THR A 439 -20.39 1.50 5.65
N GLY A 440 -21.57 0.93 5.93
CA GLY A 440 -22.69 1.57 6.65
C GLY A 440 -23.30 2.82 5.99
N HIS A 441 -22.62 3.42 5.02
CA HIS A 441 -22.96 4.64 4.29
C HIS A 441 -22.70 4.43 2.81
N GLY A 442 -23.46 3.53 2.20
CA GLY A 442 -23.46 3.31 0.76
C GLY A 442 -22.05 3.19 0.18
N GLY A 443 -21.52 1.97 0.17
CA GLY A 443 -20.26 1.65 -0.51
C GLY A 443 -20.22 2.21 -1.93
N PRO A 444 -19.05 2.23 -2.58
CA PRO A 444 -18.86 2.85 -3.88
C PRO A 444 -20.01 2.44 -4.81
N LYS A 445 -20.85 3.41 -5.19
CA LYS A 445 -21.94 3.18 -6.13
C LYS A 445 -21.29 2.90 -7.48
N MET A 446 -21.07 1.63 -7.77
CA MET A 446 -20.60 1.20 -9.07
C MET A 446 -21.81 1.21 -10.00
N MET A 447 -21.67 1.86 -11.16
CA MET A 447 -22.68 1.71 -12.19
C MET A 447 -22.58 0.27 -12.71
N MET A 448 -23.56 -0.56 -12.38
CA MET A 448 -23.92 -1.67 -13.25
C MET A 448 -24.28 -1.05 -14.60
N GLN A 449 -23.39 -1.16 -15.58
CA GLN A 449 -23.88 -1.18 -16.94
C GLN A 449 -24.64 -2.51 -17.04
N PRO A 450 -25.97 -2.50 -17.27
CA PRO A 450 -26.59 -3.74 -17.68
C PRO A 450 -25.80 -4.19 -18.90
N VAL A 451 -25.31 -5.42 -18.88
CA VAL A 451 -24.82 -6.06 -20.09
C VAL A 451 -25.99 -5.97 -21.04
N ALA A 452 -25.97 -5.00 -21.95
CA ALA A 452 -26.82 -5.07 -23.10
C ALA A 452 -26.34 -6.33 -23.81
N GLU A 453 -27.13 -7.39 -23.72
CA GLU A 453 -27.08 -8.49 -24.66
C GLU A 453 -27.27 -7.84 -26.04
N GLY A 454 -26.14 -7.42 -26.62
CA GLY A 454 -26.09 -6.98 -27.99
C GLY A 454 -26.55 -8.15 -28.86
N PRO A 455 -27.30 -7.88 -29.94
CA PRO A 455 -27.80 -8.94 -30.80
C PRO A 455 -26.63 -9.78 -31.28
N ASP A 456 -26.74 -11.09 -31.06
CA ASP A 456 -25.85 -12.16 -31.50
C ASP A 456 -24.96 -11.74 -32.68
N ALA A 457 -23.71 -11.39 -32.37
CA ALA A 457 -22.67 -11.41 -33.38
C ALA A 457 -22.44 -12.89 -33.73
N SER A 458 -22.80 -13.25 -34.96
CA SER A 458 -22.64 -14.58 -35.57
C SER A 458 -21.28 -15.23 -35.26
N PRO A 459 -21.20 -16.57 -35.13
CA PRO A 459 -20.11 -17.26 -34.45
C PRO A 459 -18.88 -17.36 -35.35
N THR A 460 -17.91 -16.48 -35.15
CA THR A 460 -16.51 -16.92 -35.20
C THR A 460 -16.27 -17.74 -33.95
N ALA A 461 -16.02 -19.04 -34.10
CA ALA A 461 -15.88 -19.99 -33.00
C ALA A 461 -14.92 -19.45 -31.92
N GLN A 462 -15.47 -18.93 -30.83
CA GLN A 462 -14.70 -18.54 -29.66
C GLN A 462 -14.20 -19.80 -28.95
N PRO A 463 -13.04 -19.74 -28.30
CA PRO A 463 -12.59 -20.84 -27.45
C PRO A 463 -13.65 -21.19 -26.40
N ALA A 464 -13.81 -22.49 -26.13
CA ALA A 464 -14.86 -22.99 -25.24
C ALA A 464 -14.38 -24.21 -24.46
N LEU A 465 -15.00 -24.44 -23.29
CA LEU A 465 -14.81 -25.62 -22.47
C LEU A 465 -16.12 -26.39 -22.41
N GLN A 466 -16.07 -27.68 -22.77
CA GLN A 466 -17.20 -28.59 -22.70
C GLN A 466 -16.83 -29.76 -21.77
N PRO A 467 -17.24 -29.69 -20.48
CA PRO A 467 -16.98 -30.76 -19.53
C PRO A 467 -17.70 -32.05 -19.92
N ASN A 468 -17.02 -33.18 -19.78
CA ASN A 468 -17.60 -34.52 -19.88
C ASN A 468 -17.45 -35.25 -18.53
N PRO A 469 -18.44 -35.15 -17.63
CA PRO A 469 -18.39 -35.77 -16.31
C PRO A 469 -18.29 -37.30 -16.34
N ALA A 470 -18.71 -37.95 -17.44
CA ALA A 470 -18.68 -39.42 -17.54
C ALA A 470 -17.26 -39.98 -17.75
N THR A 471 -16.35 -39.19 -18.32
CA THR A 471 -14.96 -39.61 -18.60
C THR A 471 -13.91 -38.84 -17.78
N SER A 472 -14.34 -37.92 -16.91
CA SER A 472 -13.46 -37.01 -16.17
C SER A 472 -12.52 -36.22 -17.10
N GLU A 473 -13.05 -35.77 -18.23
CA GLU A 473 -12.32 -35.02 -19.25
C GLU A 473 -13.07 -33.73 -19.60
N VAL A 474 -12.35 -32.75 -20.12
CA VAL A 474 -12.93 -31.54 -20.69
C VAL A 474 -12.49 -31.43 -22.14
N LEU A 475 -13.44 -31.30 -23.05
CA LEU A 475 -13.13 -30.91 -24.42
C LEU A 475 -12.85 -29.41 -24.43
N VAL A 476 -11.65 -29.05 -24.88
CA VAL A 476 -11.16 -27.68 -25.01
C VAL A 476 -11.15 -27.32 -26.48
N GLN A 477 -11.88 -26.27 -26.85
CA GLN A 477 -11.86 -25.70 -28.18
C GLN A 477 -11.00 -24.42 -28.17
N GLY A 478 -10.07 -24.31 -29.11
CA GLY A 478 -9.14 -23.20 -29.26
C GLY A 478 -9.62 -22.19 -30.32
N PHE A 479 -8.74 -21.23 -30.65
CA PHE A 479 -8.99 -20.28 -31.72
C PHE A 479 -8.97 -20.98 -33.08
N ALA A 480 -9.94 -20.67 -33.94
CA ALA A 480 -10.06 -21.33 -35.24
C ALA A 480 -8.85 -21.03 -36.15
N GLY A 481 -8.15 -22.08 -36.58
CA GLY A 481 -7.01 -21.96 -37.50
C GLY A 481 -5.70 -21.51 -36.84
N GLU A 482 -5.61 -21.53 -35.50
CA GLU A 482 -4.40 -21.21 -34.77
C GLU A 482 -3.90 -22.37 -33.91
N ASP A 483 -2.59 -22.49 -33.82
CA ASP A 483 -1.94 -23.26 -32.75
C ASP A 483 -2.21 -22.57 -31.41
N CYS A 484 -2.77 -23.32 -30.48
CA CYS A 484 -3.17 -22.85 -29.17
C CYS A 484 -2.32 -23.50 -28.08
N THR A 485 -2.13 -22.73 -27.01
CA THR A 485 -1.45 -23.17 -25.80
C THR A 485 -2.41 -23.05 -24.61
N LEU A 486 -2.68 -24.18 -23.96
CA LEU A 486 -3.57 -24.29 -22.80
C LEU A 486 -2.76 -24.39 -21.50
N ARG A 487 -3.18 -23.65 -20.49
CA ARG A 487 -2.72 -23.78 -19.09
C ARG A 487 -3.92 -23.87 -18.16
N LEU A 488 -3.90 -24.84 -17.24
CA LEU A 488 -4.86 -24.88 -16.14
C LEU A 488 -4.18 -24.34 -14.88
N LEU A 489 -4.76 -23.31 -14.28
CA LEU A 489 -4.28 -22.64 -13.09
C LEU A 489 -5.24 -22.93 -11.95
N ASP A 490 -4.75 -23.15 -10.74
CA ASP A 490 -5.62 -23.15 -9.56
C ASP A 490 -6.02 -21.69 -9.23
N ILE A 491 -6.92 -21.53 -8.26
CA ILE A 491 -7.35 -20.20 -7.79
C ILE A 491 -6.23 -19.34 -7.23
N THR A 492 -5.05 -19.91 -6.95
CA THR A 492 -3.87 -19.15 -6.49
C THR A 492 -2.96 -18.71 -7.64
N GLY A 493 -3.31 -19.05 -8.89
CA GLY A 493 -2.51 -18.73 -10.08
C GLY A 493 -1.37 -19.72 -10.35
N ARG A 494 -1.27 -20.81 -9.59
CA ARG A 494 -0.28 -21.86 -9.83
C ARG A 494 -0.74 -22.75 -10.99
N VAL A 495 0.16 -23.05 -11.91
CA VAL A 495 -0.10 -23.99 -13.01
C VAL A 495 -0.23 -25.41 -12.44
N VAL A 496 -1.40 -26.01 -12.63
CA VAL A 496 -1.78 -27.35 -12.14
C VAL A 496 -1.71 -28.38 -13.27
N VAL A 497 -2.02 -27.94 -14.49
CA VAL A 497 -1.73 -28.72 -15.71
C VAL A 497 -0.83 -27.89 -16.61
N GLN A 498 0.36 -28.45 -16.87
CA GLN A 498 1.40 -27.80 -17.63
C GLN A 498 1.07 -27.79 -19.14
N GLU A 499 1.42 -26.66 -19.76
CA GLU A 499 1.31 -26.29 -21.17
C GLU A 499 0.94 -27.40 -22.17
N VAL A 500 -0.35 -27.49 -22.52
CA VAL A 500 -0.83 -28.39 -23.59
C VAL A 500 -0.92 -27.59 -24.88
N ARG A 501 -0.15 -27.99 -25.90
CA ARG A 501 -0.24 -27.40 -27.24
C ARG A 501 -1.22 -28.19 -28.11
N PHE A 502 -2.09 -27.50 -28.83
CA PHE A 502 -3.12 -28.12 -29.66
C PHE A 502 -3.58 -27.22 -30.80
N GLU A 503 -4.09 -27.81 -31.87
CA GLU A 503 -4.75 -27.12 -32.98
C GLU A 503 -6.24 -27.52 -33.00
N GLY A 504 -7.13 -26.54 -33.07
CA GLY A 504 -8.59 -26.78 -33.09
C GLY A 504 -9.15 -27.21 -31.73
N THR A 505 -9.10 -28.51 -31.42
CA THR A 505 -9.67 -29.07 -30.18
C THR A 505 -8.72 -30.05 -29.50
N THR A 506 -8.72 -30.08 -28.17
CA THR A 506 -7.99 -31.07 -27.36
C THR A 506 -8.84 -31.59 -26.22
N LEU A 507 -8.48 -32.74 -25.66
CA LEU A 507 -9.09 -33.28 -24.45
C LEU A 507 -8.12 -33.08 -23.28
N LEU A 508 -8.62 -32.44 -22.23
CA LEU A 508 -7.90 -32.24 -20.98
C LEU A 508 -8.36 -33.30 -19.96
N PRO A 509 -7.53 -34.31 -19.63
CA PRO A 509 -7.86 -35.28 -18.60
C PRO A 509 -7.76 -34.63 -17.22
N LEU A 510 -8.82 -34.74 -16.42
CA LEU A 510 -8.90 -34.16 -15.07
C LEU A 510 -8.67 -35.18 -13.95
N GLY A 511 -8.42 -36.45 -14.28
CA GLY A 511 -8.33 -37.53 -13.28
C GLY A 511 -7.24 -37.36 -12.22
N SER A 512 -6.22 -36.53 -12.46
CA SER A 512 -5.17 -36.18 -11.49
C SER A 512 -5.36 -34.80 -10.85
N VAL A 513 -6.36 -34.03 -11.29
CA VAL A 513 -6.67 -32.69 -10.77
C VAL A 513 -7.58 -32.85 -9.56
N ARG A 514 -7.25 -32.19 -8.45
CA ARG A 514 -8.06 -32.25 -7.22
C ARG A 514 -9.44 -31.59 -7.47
N PRO A 515 -10.48 -31.95 -6.71
CA PRO A 515 -11.73 -31.19 -6.72
C PRO A 515 -11.47 -29.73 -6.34
N GLY A 516 -12.07 -28.79 -7.06
CA GLY A 516 -11.83 -27.35 -6.87
C GLY A 516 -12.22 -26.49 -8.06
N THR A 517 -12.03 -25.18 -7.93
CA THR A 517 -12.19 -24.21 -9.02
C THR A 517 -10.84 -23.94 -9.66
N TYR A 518 -10.81 -23.87 -10.99
CA TYR A 518 -9.61 -23.67 -11.78
C TYR A 518 -9.86 -22.61 -12.85
N LEU A 519 -8.80 -21.86 -13.18
CA LEU A 519 -8.78 -20.92 -14.29
C LEU A 519 -8.06 -21.55 -15.47
N CYS A 520 -8.77 -21.66 -16.58
CA CYS A 520 -8.25 -22.16 -17.84
C CYS A 520 -7.82 -20.98 -18.69
N ARG A 521 -6.56 -20.94 -19.12
CA ARG A 521 -6.02 -19.92 -20.03
C ARG A 521 -5.61 -20.55 -21.34
N ILE A 522 -6.15 -20.03 -22.44
CA ILE A 522 -5.81 -20.42 -23.82
C ILE A 522 -5.13 -19.23 -24.49
N SER A 523 -3.95 -19.45 -25.07
CA SER A 523 -3.21 -18.42 -25.82
C SER A 523 -2.97 -18.89 -27.25
N GLY A 524 -3.39 -18.09 -28.23
CA GLY A 524 -3.15 -18.33 -29.65
C GLY A 524 -1.80 -17.76 -30.11
N THR A 525 -1.26 -18.26 -31.22
CA THR A 525 0.00 -17.77 -31.80
C THR A 525 -0.08 -16.35 -32.34
N SER A 526 -1.28 -15.83 -32.59
CA SER A 526 -1.50 -14.43 -32.97
C SER A 526 -1.43 -13.44 -31.79
N GLY A 527 -1.23 -13.92 -30.56
CA GLY A 527 -1.22 -13.12 -29.34
C GLY A 527 -2.59 -12.98 -28.67
N GLN A 528 -3.64 -13.61 -29.22
CA GLN A 528 -4.95 -13.68 -28.60
C GLN A 528 -4.93 -14.53 -27.32
N THR A 529 -5.64 -14.09 -26.29
CA THR A 529 -5.79 -14.83 -25.03
C THR A 529 -7.24 -14.94 -24.63
N TRP A 530 -7.65 -16.14 -24.21
CA TRP A 530 -8.96 -16.42 -23.64
C TRP A 530 -8.80 -17.03 -22.26
N THR A 531 -9.70 -16.69 -21.35
CA THR A 531 -9.76 -17.25 -20.00
C THR A 531 -11.16 -17.75 -19.68
N GLY A 532 -11.25 -18.95 -19.13
CA GLY A 532 -12.51 -19.56 -18.70
C GLY A 532 -12.40 -20.22 -17.34
N ARG A 533 -13.54 -20.43 -16.69
CA ARG A 533 -13.64 -21.11 -15.40
C ARG A 533 -13.93 -22.60 -15.62
N LEU A 534 -13.21 -23.45 -14.89
CA LEU A 534 -13.49 -24.88 -14.80
C LEU A 534 -13.72 -25.27 -13.34
N VAL A 535 -14.83 -25.96 -13.06
CA VAL A 535 -15.13 -26.50 -11.73
C VAL A 535 -15.01 -28.01 -11.81
N VAL A 536 -14.15 -28.58 -10.96
CA VAL A 536 -13.95 -30.03 -10.82
C VAL A 536 -14.67 -30.47 -9.55
N GLY A 537 -15.78 -31.19 -9.72
CA GLY A 537 -16.57 -31.76 -8.62
C GLY A 537 -16.02 -33.09 -8.12
N LEU A 538 -16.57 -33.58 -6.99
CA LEU A 538 -16.33 -34.92 -6.44
C LEU A 538 -16.96 -36.03 -7.27
#